data_AF-A0A7C2NPC4-F1
#
_entry.id   AF-A0A7C2NPC4-F1
#
_cell.length_a   1.000
_cell.length_b   1.000
_cell.length_c   1.000
_cell.angle_alpha   90.00
_cell.angle_beta   90.00
_cell.angle_gamma   90.00
#
_symmetry.space_group_name_H-M   'P 1'
#
loop_
_entity.id
_entity.type
_entity.pdbx_description
1 polymer ?
#
loop_
_entity_poly.entity_id
_entity_poly.type
_entity_poly.pdbx_seq_one_letter_code
_entity_poly.pdbx_strand_id
1 'polypeptide(L)' 'VFGRESVGLPESLRRQFAERLVRIPQEPGVVRSLNLSSAVAVALAEVYRQQRVPK' A
#
# COMPACT_ATOMS: atom_id res chain seq x y z
N VAL A 1 1.40 3.37 6.50
CA VAL A 1 2.80 3.00 6.81
C VAL A 1 3.32 2.23 5.62
N PHE A 2 4.51 2.57 5.13
CA PHE A 2 5.13 1.88 4.00
C PHE A 2 6.46 1.28 4.43
N GLY A 3 6.78 0.11 3.91
CA GLY A 3 8.06 -0.55 4.13
C GLY A 3 9.17 0.03 3.25
N ARG A 4 10.40 -0.45 3.47
CA ARG A 4 11.50 -0.13 2.56
C ARG A 4 11.24 -0.74 1.19
N GLU A 5 11.63 -0.07 0.12
CA GLU A 5 11.38 -0.54 -1.25
C GLU A 5 11.91 -1.95 -1.50
N SER A 6 13.12 -2.26 -1.00
CA SER A 6 13.77 -3.55 -1.26
C SER A 6 13.17 -4.72 -0.50
N VAL A 7 12.69 -4.50 0.75
CA VAL A 7 12.32 -5.60 1.66
C VAL A 7 10.90 -5.51 2.22
N GLY A 8 10.18 -4.43 1.94
CA GLY A 8 8.85 -4.18 2.49
C GLY A 8 8.86 -3.92 4.00
N LEU A 9 7.75 -4.29 4.64
CA LEU A 9 7.54 -4.11 6.07
C LEU A 9 8.22 -5.23 6.87
N PRO A 10 8.87 -4.91 8.01
CA PRO A 10 9.33 -5.91 8.97
C PRO A 10 8.22 -6.91 9.32
N GLU A 11 8.58 -8.18 9.46
CA GLU A 11 7.61 -9.23 9.76
C GLU A 11 6.88 -9.00 11.09
N SER A 12 7.58 -8.47 12.11
CA SER A 12 6.97 -8.10 13.39
C SER A 12 5.79 -7.13 13.21
N LEU A 13 5.95 -6.08 12.39
CA LEU A 13 4.89 -5.14 12.07
C LEU A 13 3.76 -5.79 11.26
N ARG A 14 4.08 -6.68 10.31
CA ARG A 14 3.05 -7.42 9.56
C ARG A 14 2.20 -8.29 10.47
N ARG A 15 2.81 -9.00 11.43
CA ARG A 15 2.10 -9.82 12.41
C ARG A 15 1.28 -8.96 13.38
N GLN A 16 1.87 -7.88 13.90
CA GLN A 16 1.21 -6.99 14.86
C GLN A 16 -0.05 -6.30 14.28
N PHE A 17 -0.03 -5.95 12.99
CA PHE A 17 -1.12 -5.24 12.33
C PHE A 17 -1.80 -6.06 11.24
N ALA A 18 -1.81 -7.40 11.37
CA ALA A 18 -2.28 -8.33 10.33
C ALA A 18 -3.68 -7.98 9.79
N GLU A 19 -4.61 -7.60 10.67
CA GLU A 19 -6.00 -7.23 10.32
C GLU A 19 -6.14 -5.88 9.63
N ARG A 20 -5.09 -5.05 9.66
CA ARG A 20 -5.07 -3.70 9.09
C ARG A 20 -4.14 -3.60 7.87
N LEU A 21 -3.62 -4.73 7.40
CA LEU A 21 -2.81 -4.77 6.19
C LEU A 21 -3.71 -4.56 4.97
N VAL A 22 -3.24 -3.69 4.08
CA VAL A 22 -3.86 -3.43 2.79
C VAL A 22 -2.84 -3.66 1.67
N ARG A 23 -3.33 -4.01 0.49
CA ARG A 23 -2.50 -4.16 -0.72
C ARG A 23 -3.13 -3.39 -1.87
N ILE A 24 -2.29 -2.85 -2.75
CA ILE A 24 -2.73 -2.36 -4.05
C ILE A 24 -2.89 -3.59 -4.96
N PRO A 25 -4.03 -3.80 -5.63
CA PRO A 25 -4.19 -4.89 -6.59
C PRO A 25 -3.16 -4.76 -7.72
N GLN A 26 -2.55 -5.88 -8.10
CA GLN A 26 -1.58 -5.97 -9.19
C GLN A 26 -1.81 -7.25 -9.98
N GLU A 27 -1.55 -7.20 -11.29
CA GLU A 27 -1.63 -8.39 -12.15
C GLU A 27 -0.49 -9.37 -11.79
N PRO A 28 -0.81 -10.64 -11.46
CA PRO A 28 0.21 -11.62 -11.13
C PRO A 28 1.19 -11.85 -12.29
N GLY A 29 2.49 -11.96 -11.97
CA GLY A 29 3.53 -12.33 -12.93
C GLY A 29 4.05 -11.19 -13.83
N VAL A 30 3.41 -10.01 -13.85
CA VAL A 30 3.88 -8.87 -14.65
C VAL A 30 4.97 -8.09 -13.92
N VAL A 31 4.76 -7.80 -12.64
CA VAL A 31 5.73 -7.11 -11.77
C VAL A 31 5.67 -7.65 -10.36
N ARG A 32 6.81 -7.63 -9.66
CA ARG A 32 6.89 -8.05 -8.25
C ARG A 32 6.20 -7.08 -7.29
N SER A 33 6.36 -5.78 -7.54
CA SER A 33 5.79 -4.70 -6.73
C SER A 33 5.84 -3.39 -7.52
N LEU A 34 4.97 -2.44 -7.18
CA LEU A 34 5.14 -1.06 -7.63
C LEU A 34 6.38 -0.43 -6.98
N ASN A 35 6.95 0.58 -7.63
CA ASN A 35 7.91 1.48 -6.97
C ASN A 35 7.22 2.11 -5.74
N LEU A 36 8.00 2.38 -4.69
CA LEU A 36 7.50 2.92 -3.43
C LEU A 36 6.73 4.24 -3.62
N SER A 37 7.23 5.16 -4.46
CA SER A 37 6.59 6.45 -4.72
C SER A 37 5.22 6.29 -5.38
N SER A 38 5.09 5.39 -6.36
CA SER A 38 3.81 5.12 -7.03
C SER A 38 2.80 4.50 -6.07
N ALA A 39 3.24 3.59 -5.19
CA ALA A 39 2.38 2.99 -4.18
C ALA A 39 1.85 4.04 -3.18
N VAL A 40 2.71 4.98 -2.75
CA VAL A 40 2.31 6.10 -1.89
C VAL A 40 1.31 7.01 -2.61
N ALA A 41 1.57 7.35 -3.87
CA ALA A 41 0.70 8.22 -4.66
C ALA A 41 -0.72 7.65 -4.81
N VAL A 42 -0.83 6.36 -5.15
CA VAL A 42 -2.14 5.67 -5.25
C VAL A 42 -2.87 5.68 -3.91
N ALA A 43 -2.18 5.38 -2.80
CA ALA A 43 -2.80 5.37 -1.48
C ALA A 43 -3.33 6.76 -1.07
N LEU A 44 -2.55 7.81 -1.31
CA LEU A 44 -2.96 9.19 -1.01
C LEU A 44 -4.13 9.63 -1.89
N ALA A 45 -4.09 9.32 -3.19
CA ALA A 45 -5.17 9.63 -4.12
C ALA A 45 -6.48 8.96 -3.68
N GLU A 46 -6.44 7.71 -3.24
CA GLU A 46 -7.63 6.99 -2.76
C GLU A 46 -8.21 7.60 -1.48
N VAL A 47 -7.37 7.91 -0.49
CA VAL A 47 -7.82 8.58 0.74
C VAL A 47 -8.43 9.94 0.42
N TYR A 48 -7.77 10.72 -0.45
CA TYR A 48 -8.26 12.01 -0.87
C TYR A 48 -9.61 11.90 -1.59
N ARG A 49 -9.76 10.92 -2.49
CA ARG A 49 -11.02 10.62 -3.18
C ARG A 49 -12.12 10.31 -2.18
N GLN A 50 -11.89 9.42 -1.22
CA GLN A 50 -12.89 9.06 -0.20
C GLN A 50 -13.30 10.25 0.68
N GLN A 51 -12.35 11.14 1.02
CA GLN A 51 -12.61 12.30 1.87
C GLN A 51 -13.30 13.47 1.14
N ARG A 52 -13.16 13.55 -0.20
CA ARG A 52 -13.70 14.65 -1.01
C ARG A 52 -14.97 14.30 -1.79
N VAL A 53 -15.47 13.07 -1.73
CA VAL A 53 -16.83 12.78 -2.17
C VAL A 53 -17.76 13.55 -1.22
N PRO A 54 -18.55 14.53 -1.69
CA PRO A 54 -19.54 15.18 -0.84
C PRO A 54 -20.48 14.10 -0.29
N LYS A 55 -20.73 14.15 1.03
CA LYS A 55 -21.72 13.27 1.67
C LYS A 55 -23.11 13.49 1.08
#